data_AF-A0ABD0XXK4-F1
#
_entry.id   AF-A0ABD0XXK4-F1
#
_cell.length_a   1.000
_cell.length_b   1.000
_cell.length_c   1.000
_cell.angle_alpha   90.00
_cell.angle_beta   90.00
_cell.angle_gamma   90.00
#
_symmetry.space_group_name_H-M   'P 1'
#
loop_
_entity.id
_entity.type
_entity.pdbx_description
1 polymer ?
#
loop_
_entity_poly.entity_id
_entity_poly.type
_entity_poly.pdbx_seq_one_letter_code
_entity_poly.pdbx_strand_id
1 'polypeptide(L)'
;FVLQVLGVQEYVVRPSGGGDVNANILSEQALAETTLTEAAVKTSGLPLDRALHQFESYLRTVQISGCNLTLVTDGQLPLRQALHPECCRKDIELPPQYFRYCPA
;
A
#
# COMPACT_ATOMS: atom_id res chain seq x y z
N PHE A 1 18.60 -23.95 -0.19
CA PHE A 1 18.31 -22.61 -0.74
C PHE A 1 18.26 -21.63 0.43
N VAL A 2 19.04 -20.55 0.38
CA VAL A 2 18.99 -19.50 1.40
C VAL A 2 18.09 -18.40 0.87
N LEU A 3 17.03 -18.06 1.60
CA LEU A 3 16.18 -16.92 1.27
C LEU A 3 16.90 -15.65 1.73
N GLN A 4 16.98 -14.66 0.86
CA GLN A 4 17.57 -13.35 1.15
C GLN A 4 16.50 -12.26 1.00
N VAL A 5 16.44 -11.36 1.97
CA VAL A 5 15.63 -10.15 1.89
C VAL A 5 16.42 -9.10 1.11
N LEU A 6 15.90 -8.67 -0.04
CA LEU A 6 16.52 -7.63 -0.88
C LEU A 6 16.28 -6.21 -0.34
N GLY A 7 15.20 -6.03 0.43
CA GLY A 7 14.93 -4.84 1.21
C GLY A 7 13.50 -4.79 1.74
N VAL A 8 13.19 -3.74 2.50
CA VAL A 8 11.89 -3.48 3.13
C VAL A 8 11.41 -2.11 2.66
N GLN A 9 10.17 -2.01 2.20
CA GLN A 9 9.56 -0.75 1.77
C GLN A 9 8.27 -0.52 2.56
N GLU A 10 8.09 0.69 3.07
CA GLU A 10 6.91 1.12 3.81
C GLU A 10 6.54 2.55 3.39
N TYR A 11 5.27 2.77 3.06
CA TYR A 11 4.77 4.06 2.62
C TYR A 11 3.48 4.38 3.36
N VAL A 12 3.45 5.51 4.07
CA VAL A 12 2.22 6.00 4.69
C VAL A 12 1.31 6.54 3.59
N VAL A 13 0.11 5.99 3.45
CA VAL A 13 -0.87 6.45 2.47
C VAL A 13 -1.91 7.32 3.17
N ARG A 14 -2.10 8.54 2.66
CA ARG A 14 -3.10 9.47 3.16
C ARG A 14 -4.48 9.16 2.54
N PRO A 15 -5.54 8.97 3.35
CA PRO A 15 -6.90 8.88 2.84
C PRO A 15 -7.29 10.12 2.02
N SER A 16 -8.04 9.91 0.95
CA SER A 16 -8.48 11.01 0.07
C SER A 16 -9.72 11.74 0.58
N GLY A 17 -10.46 11.14 1.51
CA GLY A 17 -11.50 11.83 2.26
C GLY A 17 -10.85 12.91 3.13
N GLY A 18 -11.39 14.12 3.10
CA GLY A 18 -10.95 15.18 4.01
C GLY A 18 -11.03 14.74 5.48
N GLY A 19 -10.44 15.56 6.37
CA GLY A 19 -10.59 15.32 7.80
C GLY A 19 -12.04 15.53 8.25
N ASP A 20 -12.34 15.05 9.46
CA ASP A 20 -13.58 15.37 10.16
C ASP A 20 -13.68 16.89 10.49
N VAL A 21 -14.70 17.27 11.26
CA VAL A 21 -14.90 18.67 11.70
C VAL A 21 -13.72 19.25 12.52
N ASN A 22 -12.87 18.38 13.08
CA ASN A 22 -11.66 18.74 13.83
C ASN A 22 -10.40 18.60 12.98
N ALA A 23 -10.55 18.38 11.67
CA ALA A 23 -9.48 18.07 10.72
C ALA A 23 -8.69 16.79 11.06
N ASN A 24 -9.27 15.86 11.81
CA ASN A 24 -8.70 14.54 12.04
C ASN A 24 -8.97 13.63 10.83
N ILE A 25 -7.94 12.93 10.37
CA ILE A 25 -7.99 12.07 9.19
C ILE A 25 -8.18 10.61 9.61
N LEU A 26 -7.61 10.21 10.75
CA LEU A 26 -7.75 8.87 11.30
C LEU A 26 -8.87 8.81 12.35
N SER A 27 -9.60 7.69 12.37
CA SER A 27 -10.55 7.38 13.43
C SER A 27 -9.83 6.91 14.70
N GLU A 28 -10.50 6.99 15.85
CA GLU A 28 -9.98 6.43 17.12
C GLU A 28 -9.66 4.94 17.00
N GLN A 29 -10.50 4.19 16.29
CA GLN A 29 -10.26 2.77 16.03
C GLN A 29 -8.99 2.54 15.21
N ALA A 30 -8.75 3.33 14.15
CA ALA A 30 -7.54 3.20 13.34
C ALA A 30 -6.28 3.55 14.15
N LEU A 31 -6.35 4.54 15.05
CA LEU A 31 -5.25 4.88 15.95
C LEU A 31 -4.97 3.78 16.99
N ALA A 32 -6.00 3.03 17.42
CA ALA A 32 -5.85 1.95 18.38
C ALA A 32 -5.35 0.63 17.77
N GLU A 33 -5.75 0.34 16.52
CA GLU A 33 -5.46 -0.92 15.84
C GLU A 33 -4.19 -0.88 14.98
N THR A 34 -3.67 0.32 14.68
CA THR A 34 -2.50 0.49 13.81
C THR A 34 -1.39 1.28 14.52
N THR A 35 -0.19 1.25 13.94
CA THR A 35 0.94 2.08 14.40
C THR A 35 0.94 3.48 13.79
N LEU A 36 -0.08 3.84 13.01
CA LEU A 36 -0.18 5.13 12.35
C LEU A 36 -0.49 6.24 13.35
N THR A 37 0.12 7.40 13.15
CA THR A 37 -0.21 8.61 13.90
C THR A 37 -0.80 9.66 12.97
N GLU A 38 -1.67 10.49 13.54
CA GLU A 38 -2.26 11.63 12.84
C GLU A 38 -1.17 12.56 12.25
N ALA A 39 -0.08 12.75 13.01
CA ALA A 39 1.07 13.53 12.58
C ALA A 39 1.79 12.87 11.38
N ALA A 40 2.04 11.56 11.41
CA ALA A 40 2.67 10.85 10.29
C ALA A 40 1.81 10.96 9.02
N VAL A 41 0.51 10.68 9.11
CA VAL A 41 -0.39 10.76 7.95
C VAL A 41 -0.48 12.18 7.39
N LYS A 42 -0.44 13.21 8.25
CA LYS A 42 -0.47 14.61 7.81
C LYS A 42 0.83 15.07 7.15
N THR A 43 1.99 14.58 7.60
CA THR A 43 3.30 15.09 7.21
C THR A 43 3.98 14.27 6.11
N SER A 44 3.93 12.94 6.20
CA SER A 44 4.57 12.01 5.26
C SER A 44 3.58 11.22 4.41
N GLY A 45 2.27 11.37 4.66
CA GLY A 45 1.24 10.67 3.93
C GLY A 45 1.21 11.01 2.44
N LEU A 46 1.32 9.98 1.61
CA LEU A 46 1.30 10.07 0.15
C LEU A 46 -0.10 9.73 -0.39
N PRO A 47 -0.49 10.30 -1.54
CA PRO A 47 -1.53 9.71 -2.38
C PRO A 47 -1.20 8.25 -2.75
N LEU A 48 -2.22 7.40 -2.86
CA LEU A 48 -2.06 5.96 -3.11
C LEU A 48 -1.29 5.68 -4.41
N ASP A 49 -1.61 6.40 -5.49
CA ASP A 49 -0.91 6.31 -6.78
C ASP A 49 0.58 6.61 -6.62
N ARG A 50 0.96 7.60 -5.80
CA ARG A 50 2.35 7.95 -5.55
C ARG A 50 3.10 6.88 -4.77
N ALA A 51 2.47 6.28 -3.76
CA ALA A 51 3.05 5.16 -3.02
C ALA A 51 3.31 3.95 -3.93
N LEU A 52 2.34 3.59 -4.77
CA LEU A 52 2.49 2.51 -5.76
C LEU A 52 3.62 2.80 -6.76
N HIS A 53 3.72 4.03 -7.28
CA HIS A 53 4.81 4.41 -8.17
C HIS A 53 6.18 4.32 -7.51
N GLN A 54 6.30 4.71 -6.23
CA GLN A 54 7.57 4.59 -5.49
C GLN A 54 7.97 3.11 -5.30
N PHE A 55 7.01 2.26 -4.94
CA PHE A 55 7.24 0.82 -4.82
C PHE A 55 7.69 0.20 -6.15
N GLU A 56 6.99 0.48 -7.24
CA GLU A 56 7.38 0.00 -8.58
C GLU A 56 8.76 0.54 -9.01
N SER A 57 9.10 1.76 -8.60
CA SER A 57 10.44 2.30 -8.84
C SER A 57 11.50 1.55 -8.05
N TYR A 58 11.23 1.21 -6.80
CA TYR A 58 12.11 0.39 -5.99
C TYR A 58 12.34 -0.99 -6.62
N LEU A 59 11.29 -1.67 -7.09
CA LEU A 59 11.43 -2.96 -7.78
C LEU A 59 12.41 -2.91 -8.96
N ARG A 60 12.39 -1.81 -9.74
CA ARG A 60 13.36 -1.59 -10.82
C ARG A 60 14.80 -1.46 -10.31
N THR A 61 15.02 -0.83 -9.16
CA THR A 61 16.37 -0.69 -8.57
C THR A 61 16.96 -2.02 -8.12
N VAL A 62 16.12 -2.98 -7.71
CA VAL A 62 16.52 -4.35 -7.35
C VAL A 62 16.36 -5.34 -8.51
N GLN A 63 16.19 -4.83 -9.74
CA GLN A 63 16.11 -5.61 -10.98
C GLN A 63 14.97 -6.64 -11.02
N ILE A 64 13.87 -6.38 -10.31
CA ILE A 64 12.63 -7.16 -10.38
C ILE A 64 11.71 -6.52 -11.42
N SER A 65 11.40 -7.23 -12.51
CA SER A 65 10.40 -6.83 -13.50
C SER A 65 9.01 -7.35 -13.13
N GLY A 66 7.95 -6.67 -13.59
CA GLY A 66 6.56 -6.97 -13.21
C GLY A 66 6.14 -8.43 -13.41
N CYS A 67 6.59 -9.10 -14.47
CA CYS A 67 6.31 -10.53 -14.71
C CYS A 67 7.01 -11.52 -13.76
N ASN A 68 8.01 -11.07 -13.00
CA ASN A 68 8.78 -11.89 -12.05
C ASN A 68 8.41 -11.61 -10.58
N LEU A 69 7.47 -10.70 -10.33
CA LEU A 69 6.96 -10.44 -8.98
C LEU A 69 5.75 -11.33 -8.70
N THR A 70 5.80 -12.06 -7.59
CA THR A 70 4.61 -12.70 -7.01
C THR A 70 4.33 -12.04 -5.67
N LEU A 71 3.14 -11.45 -5.54
CA LEU A 71 2.70 -10.92 -4.25
C LEU A 71 2.26 -12.08 -3.35
N VAL A 72 2.77 -12.07 -2.12
CA VAL A 72 2.40 -13.02 -1.08
C VAL A 72 1.74 -12.24 0.04
N THR A 73 0.51 -12.62 0.40
CA THR A 73 -0.30 -11.93 1.41
C THR A 73 -0.91 -12.93 2.37
N ASP A 74 -1.12 -12.53 3.62
CA ASP A 74 -1.85 -13.34 4.59
C ASP A 74 -3.33 -13.41 4.20
N GLY A 75 -3.71 -14.50 3.53
CA GLY A 75 -4.99 -14.64 2.85
C GLY A 75 -5.18 -13.66 1.69
N GLN A 76 -6.42 -13.55 1.21
CA GLN A 76 -6.75 -12.75 0.01
C GLN A 76 -7.23 -11.32 0.30
N LEU A 77 -7.55 -11.00 1.56
CA LEU A 77 -8.23 -9.74 1.92
C LEU A 77 -7.39 -8.49 1.65
N PRO A 78 -6.06 -8.46 1.88
CA PRO A 78 -5.25 -7.26 1.62
C PRO A 78 -5.37 -6.76 0.17
N LEU A 79 -5.48 -7.66 -0.80
CA LEU A 79 -5.66 -7.29 -2.20
C LEU A 79 -7.13 -7.08 -2.54
N ARG A 80 -7.98 -8.07 -2.27
CA ARG A 80 -9.38 -8.07 -2.75
C ARG A 80 -10.29 -7.09 -2.04
N GLN A 81 -10.03 -6.79 -0.77
CA GLN A 81 -10.90 -5.94 0.04
C GLN A 81 -10.30 -4.58 0.38
N ALA A 82 -8.97 -4.42 0.27
CA ALA A 82 -8.32 -3.13 0.49
C ALA A 82 -7.77 -2.53 -0.82
N LEU A 83 -6.71 -3.13 -1.41
CA LEU A 83 -6.00 -2.47 -2.50
C LEU A 83 -6.81 -2.34 -3.80
N HIS A 84 -7.43 -3.43 -4.29
CA HIS A 84 -8.16 -3.41 -5.57
C HIS A 84 -9.38 -2.48 -5.54
N PRO A 85 -10.28 -2.53 -4.53
CA PRO A 85 -11.42 -1.63 -4.48
C PRO A 85 -11.00 -0.16 -4.39
N GLU A 86 -9.93 0.14 -3.66
CA GLU A 86 -9.45 1.50 -3.49
C GLU A 86 -8.80 2.05 -4.77
N CYS A 87 -8.03 1.24 -5.49
CA CYS A 87 -7.48 1.62 -6.80
C CYS A 87 -8.60 1.84 -7.82
N CYS A 88 -9.59 0.94 -7.86
CA CYS A 88 -10.77 1.09 -8.73
C CYS A 88 -11.54 2.39 -8.44
N ARG A 89 -11.79 2.70 -7.16
CA ARG A 89 -12.49 3.93 -6.75
C ARG A 89 -11.72 5.20 -7.14
N LYS A 90 -10.39 5.13 -7.21
CA LYS A 90 -9.50 6.25 -7.53
C LYS A 90 -9.06 6.29 -8.99
N ASP A 91 -9.60 5.41 -9.84
CA ASP A 91 -9.20 5.26 -11.23
C ASP A 91 -7.68 5.03 -11.40
N ILE A 92 -7.10 4.23 -10.50
CA ILE A 92 -5.68 3.84 -10.53
C ILE A 92 -5.58 2.49 -11.22
N GLU A 93 -4.97 2.47 -12.40
CA GLU A 93 -4.68 1.23 -13.10
C GLU A 93 -3.53 0.47 -12.40
N LEU A 94 -3.82 -0.77 -12.01
CA LEU A 94 -2.81 -1.65 -11.42
C LEU A 94 -2.17 -2.54 -12.50
N PRO A 95 -0.85 -2.74 -12.45
CA PRO A 95 -0.18 -3.72 -13.30
C PRO A 95 -0.69 -5.17 -13.09
N PRO A 96 -0.53 -6.07 -14.08
CA PRO A 96 -1.05 -7.44 -14.01
C PRO A 96 -0.59 -8.25 -12.79
N GLN A 97 0.62 -8.00 -12.26
CA GLN A 97 1.13 -8.72 -11.10
C GLN A 97 0.32 -8.53 -9.82
N TYR A 98 -0.46 -7.44 -9.71
CA TYR A 98 -1.31 -7.19 -8.55
C TYR A 98 -2.57 -8.06 -8.53
N PHE A 99 -2.88 -8.75 -9.63
CA PHE A 99 -4.05 -9.63 -9.75
C PHE A 99 -3.69 -11.11 -9.61
N ARG A 100 -2.39 -11.43 -9.48
CA ARG A 100 -1.89 -12.78 -9.20
C ARG A 100 -1.18 -12.78 -7.86
N TYR A 101 -1.74 -13.50 -6.89
CA TYR A 101 -1.18 -13.59 -5.55
C TYR A 101 -1.21 -15.02 -5.04
N CYS A 102 -0.27 -15.33 -4.15
CA CYS A 102 -0.24 -16.56 -3.39
C CYS A 102 -0.67 -16.22 -1.95
N PRO A 103 -1.75 -16.82 -1.41
CA PRO A 103 -1.98 -16.75 0.02
C PRO A 103 -0.81 -17.41 0.76
N ALA A 104 -0.30 -16.74 1.79
CA ALA A 104 0.73 -17.25 2.70
C ALA A 104 0.16 -18.37 3.60
#